data_AF-A0AAW1DDZ0-F1
#
_entry.id   AF-A0AAW1DDZ0-F1
#
_cell.length_a   1.000
_cell.length_b   1.000
_cell.length_c   1.000
_cell.angle_alpha   90.00
_cell.angle_beta   90.00
_cell.angle_gamma   90.00
#
_symmetry.space_group_name_H-M   'P 1'
#
loop_
_entity.id
_entity.type
_entity.pdbx_description
1 polymer ?
#
loop_
_entity_poly.entity_id
_entity_poly.type
_entity_poly.pdbx_seq_one_letter_code
_entity_poly.pdbx_strand_id
1 'polypeptide(L)'
;MAFVQKAVARLHEPEKLDQLLRELGKKHYGYKAKAKYVDLVGPQFIQAIQPSLQNEWTPEVAEAWKLLFCHISYIMKGALAEAAAEDAAKNKQ
;
A
#
# COMPACT_ATOMS: atom_id res chain seq x y z
N MET A 1 -8.63 -4.43 -6.74
CA MET A 1 -9.79 -3.66 -6.23
C MET A 1 -10.07 -3.91 -4.74
N ALA A 2 -10.29 -5.15 -4.27
CA ALA A 2 -10.69 -5.40 -2.86
C ALA A 2 -9.64 -5.15 -1.76
N PHE A 3 -8.44 -4.65 -2.06
CA PHE A 3 -7.39 -4.51 -1.05
C PHE A 3 -7.60 -3.31 -0.12
N VAL A 4 -8.00 -2.15 -0.66
CA VAL A 4 -8.25 -0.95 0.17
C VAL A 4 -9.35 -1.23 1.19
N GLN A 5 -10.43 -1.90 0.78
CA GLN A 5 -11.46 -2.39 1.69
C GLN A 5 -10.89 -3.31 2.79
N LYS A 6 -10.00 -4.23 2.43
CA LYS A 6 -9.34 -5.12 3.40
C LYS A 6 -8.44 -4.36 4.38
N ALA A 7 -7.81 -3.28 3.95
CA ALA A 7 -6.99 -2.42 4.79
C ALA A 7 -7.86 -1.66 5.79
N VAL A 8 -8.93 -1.02 5.30
CA VAL A 8 -9.91 -0.31 6.15
C VAL A 8 -10.56 -1.24 7.18
N ALA A 9 -10.92 -2.47 6.78
CA ALA A 9 -11.49 -3.46 7.69
C ALA A 9 -10.56 -3.94 8.82
N ARG A 10 -9.26 -3.62 8.74
CA ARG A 10 -8.21 -4.07 9.68
C ARG A 10 -7.46 -2.92 10.35
N LEU A 11 -8.04 -1.71 10.37
CA LEU A 11 -7.41 -0.56 11.04
C LEU A 11 -7.14 -0.81 12.54
N HIS A 12 -7.87 -1.74 13.16
CA HIS A 12 -7.70 -2.15 14.56
C HIS A 12 -6.90 -3.46 14.73
N GLU A 13 -6.34 -3.99 13.64
CA GLU A 13 -5.54 -5.23 13.63
C GLU A 13 -4.21 -5.01 12.88
N PRO A 14 -3.34 -4.12 13.40
CA PRO A 14 -2.17 -3.61 12.66
C PRO A 14 -1.21 -4.72 12.22
N GLU A 15 -0.99 -5.74 13.05
CA GLU A 15 -0.09 -6.86 12.71
C GLU A 15 -0.61 -7.65 11.51
N LYS A 16 -1.93 -7.86 11.43
CA LYS A 16 -2.55 -8.56 10.29
C LYS A 16 -2.53 -7.72 9.03
N LEU A 17 -2.72 -6.41 9.16
CA LEU A 17 -2.62 -5.48 8.03
C LEU A 17 -1.19 -5.45 7.47
N ASP A 18 -0.20 -5.35 8.35
CA ASP A 18 1.21 -5.32 7.98
C ASP A 18 1.64 -6.61 7.29
N GLN A 19 1.23 -7.77 7.80
CA GLN A 19 1.49 -9.06 7.15
C GLN A 19 0.88 -9.10 5.74
N LEU A 20 -0.39 -8.68 5.58
CA LEU A 20 -1.05 -8.63 4.27
C LEU A 20 -0.34 -7.69 3.30
N LEU A 21 0.13 -6.53 3.77
CA LEU A 21 0.87 -5.57 2.96
C LEU A 21 2.23 -6.11 2.52
N ARG A 22 2.94 -6.82 3.41
CA ARG A 22 4.22 -7.47 3.08
C ARG A 22 4.04 -8.54 2.00
N GLU A 23 3.04 -9.41 2.16
CA GLU A 23 2.71 -10.42 1.14
C GLU A 23 2.33 -9.79 -0.20
N LEU A 24 1.56 -8.69 -0.16
CA LEU A 24 1.19 -7.94 -1.36
C LEU A 24 2.44 -7.35 -2.04
N GLY A 25 3.39 -6.79 -1.27
CA GLY A 25 4.63 -6.23 -1.78
C GLY A 25 5.50 -7.30 -2.46
N LYS A 26 5.65 -8.47 -1.83
CA LYS A 26 6.36 -9.62 -2.43
C LYS A 26 5.72 -10.06 -3.76
N LYS A 27 4.39 -10.09 -3.86
CA LYS A 27 3.70 -10.37 -5.13
C LYS A 27 3.99 -9.31 -6.20
N HIS A 28 4.01 -8.04 -5.82
CA HIS A 28 4.34 -6.94 -6.74
C HIS A 28 5.79 -6.96 -7.20
N TYR A 29 6.71 -7.48 -6.39
CA TYR A 29 8.08 -7.78 -6.83
C TYR A 29 8.05 -8.79 -7.98
N GLY A 30 7.30 -9.90 -7.81
CA GLY A 30 7.10 -10.89 -8.87
C GLY A 30 6.48 -10.33 -10.15
N TYR A 31 5.64 -9.29 -10.03
CA TYR A 31 5.08 -8.56 -11.19
C TYR A 31 6.05 -7.54 -11.81
N LYS A 32 7.28 -7.45 -11.30
CA LYS A 32 8.29 -6.46 -11.72
C LYS A 32 7.83 -5.01 -11.53
N ALA A 33 6.99 -4.76 -10.52
CA ALA A 33 6.55 -3.42 -10.19
C ALA A 33 7.74 -2.58 -9.71
N LYS A 34 7.78 -1.31 -10.14
CA LYS A 34 8.77 -0.35 -9.65
C LYS A 34 8.22 0.35 -8.41
N ALA A 35 9.04 0.51 -7.38
CA ALA A 35 8.66 1.19 -6.13
C ALA A 35 8.04 2.58 -6.38
N LYS A 36 8.56 3.34 -7.36
CA LYS A 36 8.01 4.64 -7.75
C LYS A 36 6.54 4.62 -8.18
N TYR A 37 6.03 3.50 -8.68
CA TYR A 37 4.62 3.38 -9.07
C TYR A 37 3.71 3.13 -7.86
N VAL A 38 4.25 2.54 -6.78
CA VAL A 38 3.52 2.36 -5.52
C VAL A 38 3.17 3.73 -4.92
N ASP A 39 4.12 4.67 -4.95
CA ASP A 39 3.93 6.04 -4.45
C ASP A 39 2.81 6.81 -5.17
N LEU A 40 2.51 6.43 -6.42
CA LEU A 40 1.45 7.08 -7.20
C LEU A 40 0.05 6.56 -6.83
N VAL A 41 -0.07 5.38 -6.22
CA VAL A 41 -1.38 4.78 -5.96
C VAL A 41 -2.21 5.62 -5.00
N GLY A 42 -1.59 6.12 -3.92
CA GLY A 42 -2.29 6.91 -2.91
C GLY A 42 -2.93 8.20 -3.45
N PRO A 43 -2.14 9.10 -4.05
CA PRO A 43 -2.67 10.34 -4.64
C PRO A 43 -3.75 10.09 -5.69
N GLN A 44 -3.55 9.11 -6.58
CA GLN A 44 -4.52 8.80 -7.64
C GLN A 44 -5.82 8.20 -7.08
N PHE A 45 -5.73 7.35 -6.06
CA PHE A 45 -6.91 6.80 -5.40
C PHE A 45 -7.70 7.91 -4.70
N ILE A 46 -7.03 8.75 -3.90
CA ILE A 46 -7.65 9.86 -3.18
C ILE A 46 -8.38 10.80 -4.15
N GLN A 47 -7.72 11.18 -5.25
CA GLN A 47 -8.31 12.02 -6.28
C GLN A 47 -9.57 11.38 -6.89
N ALA A 48 -9.58 10.05 -7.07
CA ALA A 48 -10.72 9.33 -7.62
C ALA A 48 -11.91 9.22 -6.65
N ILE A 49 -11.65 9.07 -5.34
CA ILE A 49 -12.74 8.89 -4.35
C ILE A 49 -13.28 10.21 -3.80
N GLN A 50 -12.50 11.28 -3.79
CA GLN A 50 -12.91 12.57 -3.22
C GLN A 50 -14.26 13.06 -3.77
N PRO A 51 -14.53 13.06 -5.09
CA PRO A 51 -15.82 13.51 -5.62
C PRO A 51 -17.01 12.64 -5.19
N SER A 52 -16.77 11.36 -4.86
CA SER A 52 -17.82 10.41 -4.47
C SER A 52 -18.29 10.59 -3.01
N LEU A 53 -17.47 11.23 -2.17
CA LEU A 53 -17.76 11.43 -0.76
C LEU A 53 -18.54 12.72 -0.49
N GLN A 54 -18.52 13.69 -1.41
CA GLN A 54 -19.29 14.93 -1.33
C GLN A 54 -19.17 15.61 0.06
N ASN A 55 -20.26 15.67 0.83
CA ASN A 55 -20.31 16.29 2.16
C ASN A 55 -19.54 15.51 3.24
N GLU A 56 -19.27 14.22 3.01
CA GLU A 56 -18.45 13.38 3.91
C GLU A 56 -16.94 13.63 3.72
N TRP A 57 -16.55 14.41 2.70
CA TRP A 57 -15.16 14.78 2.49
C TRP A 57 -14.76 15.96 3.38
N THR A 58 -14.28 15.66 4.59
CA THR A 58 -13.74 16.65 5.53
C THR A 58 -12.20 16.70 5.48
N PRO A 59 -11.56 17.75 6.00
CA PRO A 59 -10.10 17.79 6.14
C PRO A 59 -9.53 16.60 6.92
N GLU A 60 -10.24 16.14 7.95
CA GLU A 60 -9.87 14.98 8.76
C GLU A 60 -9.93 13.67 7.96
N VAL A 61 -10.98 13.48 7.16
CA VAL A 61 -11.12 12.32 6.26
C VAL A 61 -10.03 12.34 5.19
N ALA A 62 -9.74 13.51 4.62
CA ALA A 62 -8.66 13.68 3.65
C ALA A 62 -7.30 13.28 4.24
N GLU A 63 -7.02 13.71 5.48
CA GLU A 63 -5.78 13.37 6.16
C GLU A 63 -5.69 11.89 6.53
N ALA A 64 -6.79 11.30 7.01
CA ALA A 64 -6.86 9.87 7.30
C ALA A 64 -6.54 9.00 6.07
N TRP A 65 -7.08 9.37 4.90
CA TRP A 65 -6.75 8.67 3.66
C TRP A 65 -5.28 8.81 3.27
N LYS A 66 -4.69 10.01 3.39
CA LYS A 66 -3.26 10.20 3.11
C LYS A 66 -2.40 9.34 4.02
N LEU A 67 -2.67 9.34 5.33
CA LEU A 67 -1.92 8.55 6.30
C LEU A 67 -2.01 7.05 6.01
N LEU A 68 -3.22 6.56 5.69
CA LEU A 68 -3.41 5.16 5.28
C LEU A 68 -2.57 4.81 4.06
N PHE A 69 -2.59 5.63 3.00
CA PHE A 69 -1.80 5.35 1.80
C PHE A 69 -0.30 5.53 2.00
N CYS A 70 0.15 6.43 2.87
CA CYS A 70 1.54 6.52 3.29
C CYS A 70 1.99 5.23 3.98
N HIS A 71 1.20 4.70 4.92
CA HIS A 71 1.48 3.43 5.61
C HIS A 71 1.57 2.26 4.62
N ILE A 72 0.55 2.12 3.76
CA ILE A 72 0.51 1.10 2.71
C ILE A 72 1.76 1.18 1.83
N SER A 73 2.10 2.38 1.34
CA SER A 73 3.22 2.58 0.42
C SER A 73 4.55 2.29 1.09
N TYR A 74 4.71 2.66 2.36
CA TYR A 74 5.91 2.38 3.13
C TYR A 74 6.18 0.87 3.23
N ILE A 75 5.20 0.10 3.69
CA ILE A 75 5.36 -1.35 3.87
C ILE A 75 5.55 -2.06 2.53
N MET A 76 4.76 -1.70 1.51
CA MET A 76 4.86 -2.28 0.17
C MET A 76 6.25 -2.08 -0.45
N LYS A 77 6.82 -0.88 -0.33
CA LYS A 77 8.17 -0.58 -0.84
C LYS A 77 9.24 -1.33 -0.06
N GLY A 78 9.10 -1.45 1.26
CA GLY A 78 9.98 -2.27 2.09
C GLY A 78 9.98 -3.73 1.61
N ALA A 79 8.80 -4.33 1.46
CA ALA A 79 8.67 -5.71 1.01
C ALA A 79 9.17 -5.95 -0.43
N LEU A 80 9.03 -4.96 -1.32
CA LEU A 80 9.64 -4.98 -2.66
C LEU A 80 11.17 -5.04 -2.58
N ALA A 81 11.77 -4.23 -1.71
CA ALA A 81 13.22 -4.19 -1.53
C ALA A 81 13.75 -5.47 -0.87
N GLU A 82 13.06 -5.96 0.16
CA GLU A 82 13.36 -7.23 0.83
C GLU A 82 13.36 -8.39 -0.18
N ALA A 83 12.30 -8.52 -1.00
CA ALA A 83 12.21 -9.55 -2.03
C ALA A 83 13.34 -9.45 -3.08
N ALA A 84 13.69 -8.23 -3.50
CA ALA A 84 14.80 -8.02 -4.43
C ALA A 84 16.15 -8.45 -3.85
N ALA A 85 16.38 -8.18 -2.55
CA ALA A 85 17.60 -8.59 -1.86
C ALA A 85 17.65 -10.12 -1.67
N GLU A 86 16.53 -10.74 -1.30
CA GLU A 86 16.40 -12.21 -1.19
C GLU A 86 16.76 -12.91 -2.51
N ASP A 87 16.24 -12.45 -3.63
CA ASP A 87 16.51 -13.05 -4.94
C ASP A 87 17.94 -12.78 -5.43
N ALA A 88 18.49 -11.61 -5.14
CA ALA A 88 19.91 -11.32 -5.41
C ALA A 88 20.87 -12.22 -4.60
N ALA A 89 20.50 -12.60 -3.37
CA ALA A 89 21.27 -13.51 -2.54
C ALA A 89 21.24 -14.96 -3.07
N LYS A 90 20.08 -15.44 -3.52
CA LYS A 90 19.93 -16.78 -4.11
C LYS A 90 20.72 -16.95 -5.40
N ASN A 91 20.77 -15.90 -6.24
CA ASN A 91 21.53 -15.93 -7.51
C ASN A 91 23.05 -15.88 -7.33
N LYS A 92 23.56 -15.67 -6.09
CA LYS A 92 24.99 -15.68 -5.75
C LYS A 92 25.45 -17.01 -5.13
N GLN A 93 24.52 -17.91 -4.80
CA GLN A 93 24.80 -19.29 -4.38
C GLN A 93 24.83 -20.21 -5.60
#